data_AF-A0A3N5LT91-F1
#
_entry.id   AF-A0A3N5LT91-F1
#
_cell.length_a   1.000
_cell.length_b   1.000
_cell.length_c   1.000
_cell.angle_alpha   90.00
_cell.angle_beta   90.00
_cell.angle_gamma   90.00
#
_symmetry.space_group_name_H-M   'P 1'
#
loop_
_entity.id
_entity.type
_entity.pdbx_description
1 polymer ?
#
loop_
_entity_poly.entity_id
_entity_poly.type
_entity_poly.pdbx_seq_one_letter_code
_entity_poly.pdbx_strand_id
1 'polypeptide(L)'
;MPELPVKKVGIISCSGEEMAEGTISRLATRRVLETLQPERTVTICLPLFLAGGEGERAFARHYPTIAIDGCEKRCAARGTEMYSGKPAGSIVVSDLYPRRNSELGSARRLSNQGHRLVKTTAAATSKLVDRLLGPRPLVGLKPAERPAVATKAVVTCSCGSGIPVKTLTIAGREIEVAALPVIYQSWRDSGRMPDQGVSPEMVQLVRVYNPIPENEEDAWKQAIALDYARFCSEAK
;
A
#
# COMPACT_ATOMS: atom_id res chain seq x y z
N MET A 1 9.18 23.53 -1.88
CA MET A 1 8.42 22.26 -1.86
C MET A 1 6.96 22.62 -1.64
N PRO A 2 6.00 22.07 -2.39
CA PRO A 2 4.59 22.32 -2.12
C PRO A 2 4.25 21.92 -0.67
N GLU A 3 3.57 22.80 0.06
CA GLU A 3 3.08 22.49 1.40
C GLU A 3 1.88 21.56 1.28
N LEU A 4 2.10 20.29 1.61
CA LEU A 4 1.08 19.25 1.61
C LEU A 4 0.72 18.91 3.06
N PRO A 5 -0.58 18.66 3.36
CA PRO A 5 -1.10 18.57 4.72
C PRO A 5 -0.51 17.41 5.56
N VAL A 6 0.08 16.39 4.91
CA VAL A 6 0.83 15.32 5.60
C VAL A 6 2.13 15.02 4.85
N LYS A 7 3.27 15.32 5.45
CA LYS A 7 4.59 14.93 4.92
C LYS A 7 4.80 13.43 5.15
N LYS A 8 4.74 12.63 4.08
CA LYS A 8 5.11 11.20 4.11
C LYS A 8 6.51 10.98 3.53
N VAL A 9 7.16 9.90 3.95
CA VAL A 9 8.43 9.40 3.40
C VAL A 9 8.17 8.17 2.54
N GLY A 10 8.68 8.18 1.32
CA GLY A 10 8.67 7.00 0.46
C GLY A 10 9.75 6.02 0.87
N ILE A 11 9.46 4.73 0.87
CA ILE A 11 10.45 3.66 1.05
C ILE A 11 10.44 2.79 -0.19
N ILE A 12 11.57 2.73 -0.87
CA ILE A 12 11.78 1.89 -2.05
C ILE A 12 12.81 0.82 -1.71
N SER A 13 12.40 -0.45 -1.74
CA SER A 13 13.34 -1.57 -1.56
C SER A 13 13.68 -2.25 -2.88
N CYS A 14 14.90 -2.78 -2.98
CA CYS A 14 15.26 -3.65 -4.09
C CYS A 14 14.39 -4.92 -4.12
N SER A 15 14.17 -5.48 -5.31
CA SER A 15 13.48 -6.77 -5.44
C SER A 15 14.29 -7.89 -4.79
N GLY A 16 15.60 -7.95 -5.11
CA GLY A 16 16.58 -8.86 -4.51
C GLY A 16 16.11 -10.31 -4.43
N GLU A 17 15.44 -10.77 -5.49
CA GLU A 17 14.70 -12.04 -5.53
C GLU A 17 15.59 -13.29 -5.42
N GLU A 18 16.90 -13.12 -5.62
CA GLU A 18 17.87 -14.22 -5.66
C GLU A 18 18.71 -14.35 -4.38
N MET A 19 18.51 -13.46 -3.39
CA MET A 19 19.35 -13.44 -2.19
C MET A 19 18.59 -13.12 -0.91
N ALA A 20 19.12 -13.58 0.24
CA ALA A 20 18.49 -13.37 1.54
C ALA A 20 18.37 -11.89 1.89
N GLU A 21 19.38 -11.09 1.54
CA GLU A 21 19.46 -9.65 1.78
C GLU A 21 18.36 -8.86 1.04
N GLY A 22 17.95 -9.34 -0.13
CA GLY A 22 16.81 -8.81 -0.86
C GLY A 22 15.49 -9.03 -0.13
N THR A 23 15.30 -10.24 0.39
CA THR A 23 14.17 -10.57 1.25
C THR A 23 14.20 -9.76 2.55
N ILE A 24 15.38 -9.56 3.14
CA ILE A 24 15.54 -8.71 4.31
C ILE A 24 15.14 -7.26 4.00
N SER A 25 15.52 -6.73 2.83
CA SER A 25 15.13 -5.39 2.39
C SER A 25 13.62 -5.24 2.30
N ARG A 26 12.93 -6.17 1.63
CA ARG A 26 11.47 -6.16 1.48
C ARG A 26 10.73 -6.33 2.81
N LEU A 27 11.17 -7.26 3.67
CA LEU A 27 10.57 -7.49 4.98
C LEU A 27 10.83 -6.33 5.95
N ALA A 28 11.98 -5.68 5.84
CA ALA A 28 12.28 -4.47 6.62
C ALA A 28 11.37 -3.31 6.21
N THR A 29 11.21 -3.06 4.91
CA THR A 29 10.24 -2.10 4.36
C THR A 29 8.83 -2.38 4.89
N ARG A 30 8.38 -3.63 4.77
CA ARG A 30 7.06 -4.05 5.27
C ARG A 30 6.89 -3.77 6.76
N ARG A 31 7.87 -4.12 7.59
CA ARG A 31 7.82 -3.86 9.04
C ARG A 31 7.77 -2.37 9.36
N VAL A 32 8.46 -1.52 8.58
CA VAL A 32 8.36 -0.07 8.77
C VAL A 32 6.96 0.42 8.45
N LEU A 33 6.40 0.00 7.32
CA LEU A 33 5.07 0.39 6.87
C LEU A 33 3.96 -0.10 7.80
N GLU A 34 4.04 -1.33 8.28
CA GLU A 34 2.92 -1.93 9.02
C GLU A 34 3.01 -1.71 10.53
N THR A 35 4.22 -1.48 11.07
CA THR A 35 4.39 -1.40 12.53
C THR A 35 5.14 -0.17 12.98
N LEU A 36 6.27 0.17 12.34
CA LEU A 36 7.13 1.21 12.92
C LEU A 36 6.69 2.61 12.56
N GLN A 37 6.11 2.87 11.38
CA GLN A 37 5.78 4.21 10.86
C GLN A 37 4.53 4.23 9.91
N PRO A 38 3.40 3.58 10.25
CA PRO A 38 2.27 3.37 9.31
C PRO A 38 1.69 4.64 8.70
N GLU A 39 1.50 5.71 9.50
CA GLU A 39 0.90 6.95 9.00
C GLU A 39 1.89 7.90 8.32
N ARG A 40 3.19 7.59 8.42
CA ARG A 40 4.29 8.50 8.02
C ARG A 40 5.08 7.97 6.83
N THR A 41 4.83 6.74 6.41
CA THR A 41 5.57 6.08 5.33
C THR A 41 4.63 5.50 4.29
N VAL A 42 5.11 5.43 3.06
CA VAL A 42 4.47 4.71 1.95
C VAL A 42 5.52 3.87 1.24
N THR A 43 5.09 2.77 0.62
CA THR A 43 5.99 1.96 -0.20
C THR A 43 6.04 2.48 -1.63
N ILE A 44 7.19 2.33 -2.28
CA ILE A 44 7.34 2.50 -3.72
C ILE A 44 7.74 1.15 -4.31
N CYS A 45 6.95 0.66 -5.26
CA CYS A 45 7.23 -0.59 -5.94
C CYS A 45 8.35 -0.40 -6.96
N LEU A 46 9.55 -0.93 -6.67
CA LEU A 46 10.69 -0.77 -7.57
C LEU A 46 10.42 -1.28 -9.00
N PRO A 47 9.81 -2.46 -9.24
CA PRO A 47 9.47 -2.89 -10.60
C PRO A 47 8.59 -1.89 -11.37
N LEU A 48 7.52 -1.38 -10.76
CA LEU A 48 6.65 -0.38 -11.40
C LEU A 48 7.39 0.94 -11.63
N PHE A 49 8.18 1.37 -10.64
CA PHE A 49 9.00 2.58 -10.74
C PHE A 49 9.99 2.50 -11.92
N LEU A 50 10.67 1.37 -12.09
CA LEU A 50 11.59 1.14 -13.20
C LEU A 50 10.84 1.05 -14.55
N ALA A 51 9.65 0.45 -14.56
CA ALA A 51 8.81 0.30 -15.76
C ALA A 51 8.17 1.60 -16.26
N GLY A 52 8.35 2.74 -15.57
CA GLY A 52 7.75 4.02 -15.99
C GLY A 52 6.49 4.40 -15.22
N GLY A 53 6.22 3.81 -14.06
CA GLY A 53 5.12 4.20 -13.19
C GLY A 53 5.22 5.68 -12.78
N GLU A 54 4.44 6.54 -13.45
CA GLU A 54 4.49 7.98 -13.22
C GLU A 54 4.03 8.37 -11.82
N GLY A 55 3.10 7.62 -11.22
CA GLY A 55 2.68 7.86 -9.83
C GLY A 55 3.84 7.67 -8.85
N GLU A 56 4.57 6.57 -8.97
CA GLU A 56 5.72 6.25 -8.12
C GLU A 56 6.88 7.23 -8.34
N ARG A 57 7.17 7.59 -9.59
CA ARG A 57 8.22 8.57 -9.93
C ARG A 57 7.86 9.99 -9.48
N ALA A 58 6.62 10.42 -9.70
CA ALA A 58 6.16 11.72 -9.23
C ALA A 58 6.23 11.82 -7.70
N PHE A 59 5.85 10.75 -6.98
CA PHE A 59 6.01 10.71 -5.54
C PHE A 59 7.48 10.91 -5.15
N ALA A 60 8.40 10.13 -5.72
CA ALA A 60 9.82 10.21 -5.37
C ALA A 60 10.48 11.56 -5.75
N ARG A 61 9.96 12.27 -6.75
CA ARG A 61 10.42 13.63 -7.13
C ARG A 61 10.02 14.70 -6.12
N HIS A 62 8.88 14.53 -5.46
CA HIS A 62 8.28 15.57 -4.62
C HIS A 62 8.38 15.28 -3.12
N TYR A 63 8.58 14.02 -2.74
CA TYR A 63 8.64 13.57 -1.35
C TYR A 63 9.97 12.89 -1.04
N PRO A 64 10.48 13.05 0.20
CA PRO A 64 11.71 12.39 0.61
C PRO A 64 11.57 10.88 0.50
N THR A 65 12.53 10.23 -0.18
CA THR A 65 12.50 8.79 -0.45
C THR A 65 13.76 8.13 0.11
N ILE A 66 13.58 7.05 0.87
CA ILE A 66 14.64 6.20 1.41
C ILE A 66 14.75 4.94 0.55
N ALA A 67 15.95 4.65 0.04
CA ALA A 67 16.26 3.42 -0.66
C ALA A 67 16.81 2.34 0.30
N ILE A 68 16.32 1.11 0.18
CA ILE A 68 16.83 -0.06 0.90
C ILE A 68 17.27 -1.12 -0.11
N ASP A 69 18.57 -1.37 -0.18
CA ASP A 69 19.17 -2.28 -1.14
C ASP A 69 19.78 -3.50 -0.44
N GLY A 70 19.61 -4.67 -1.03
CA GLY A 70 20.19 -5.91 -0.50
C GLY A 70 21.70 -6.01 -0.70
N CYS A 71 22.25 -5.31 -1.69
CA CYS A 71 23.66 -5.37 -2.07
C CYS A 71 24.15 -4.07 -2.72
N GLU A 72 25.46 -3.99 -2.96
CA GLU A 72 26.14 -2.83 -3.54
C GLU A 72 25.75 -2.49 -4.98
N LYS A 73 24.95 -3.34 -5.66
CA LYS A 73 24.36 -2.95 -6.95
C LYS A 73 23.42 -1.74 -6.81
N ARG A 74 22.84 -1.54 -5.62
CA ARG A 74 22.04 -0.37 -5.25
C ARG A 74 20.91 -0.08 -6.23
N CYS A 75 20.19 -1.11 -6.67
CA CYS A 75 19.17 -1.00 -7.72
C CYS A 75 18.08 0.02 -7.37
N ALA A 76 17.61 0.03 -6.11
CA ALA A 76 16.60 0.96 -5.64
C ALA A 76 17.14 2.39 -5.57
N ALA A 77 18.31 2.59 -4.97
CA ALA A 77 18.91 3.93 -4.88
C ALA A 77 19.23 4.50 -6.27
N ARG A 78 19.86 3.72 -7.14
CA ARG A 78 20.23 4.15 -8.51
C ARG A 78 19.02 4.39 -9.38
N GLY A 79 18.00 3.53 -9.29
CA GLY A 79 16.74 3.74 -10.00
C GLY A 79 16.09 5.06 -9.57
N THR A 80 15.97 5.28 -8.26
CA THR A 80 15.42 6.53 -7.71
C THR A 80 16.19 7.75 -8.19
N GLU A 81 17.52 7.72 -8.10
CA GLU A 81 18.39 8.81 -8.55
C GLU A 81 18.21 9.12 -10.03
N MET A 82 18.19 8.08 -10.86
CA MET A 82 18.06 8.21 -12.31
C MET A 82 16.72 8.83 -12.74
N TYR A 83 15.61 8.45 -12.11
CA TYR A 83 14.27 8.81 -12.59
C TYR A 83 13.55 9.87 -11.76
N SER A 84 14.04 10.15 -10.55
CA SER A 84 13.33 11.01 -9.59
C SER A 84 14.22 11.85 -8.67
N GLY A 85 15.55 11.75 -8.80
CA GLY A 85 16.50 12.50 -8.00
C GLY A 85 17.05 11.71 -6.81
N LYS A 86 18.06 12.28 -6.14
CA LYS A 86 18.85 11.57 -5.14
C LYS A 86 17.98 11.13 -3.93
N PRO A 87 18.03 9.85 -3.51
CA PRO A 87 17.38 9.41 -2.29
C PRO A 87 17.80 10.24 -1.07
N ALA A 88 16.82 10.58 -0.23
CA ALA A 88 17.04 11.31 1.02
C ALA A 88 17.74 10.43 2.08
N GLY A 89 17.69 9.11 1.91
CA GLY A 89 18.47 8.14 2.68
C GLY A 89 18.71 6.88 1.87
N SER A 90 19.79 6.16 2.16
CA SER A 90 20.11 4.88 1.52
C SER A 90 20.68 3.93 2.57
N ILE A 91 20.22 2.69 2.54
CA ILE A 91 20.73 1.58 3.35
C ILE A 91 21.09 0.44 2.41
N VAL A 92 22.28 -0.14 2.60
CA VAL A 92 22.61 -1.44 2.02
C VAL A 92 22.66 -2.48 3.13
N VAL A 93 21.85 -3.52 3.00
CA VAL A 93 21.70 -4.57 4.02
C VAL A 93 23.01 -5.32 4.24
N SER A 94 23.79 -5.58 3.19
CA SER A 94 25.10 -6.25 3.31
C SER A 94 26.09 -5.46 4.17
N ASP A 95 26.00 -4.12 4.20
CA ASP A 95 26.87 -3.29 5.03
C ASP A 95 26.55 -3.43 6.53
N LEU A 96 25.30 -3.73 6.86
CA LEU A 96 24.86 -3.93 8.25
C LEU A 96 25.28 -5.29 8.81
N TYR A 97 25.68 -6.23 7.95
CA TYR A 97 26.14 -7.56 8.36
C TYR A 97 27.18 -8.10 7.37
N PRO A 98 28.46 -7.71 7.49
CA PRO A 98 29.51 -8.07 6.54
C PRO A 98 29.98 -9.55 6.62
N ARG A 99 29.23 -10.43 7.30
CA ARG A 99 29.56 -11.86 7.45
C ARG A 99 28.93 -12.72 6.34
N ARG A 100 29.35 -13.98 6.24
CA ARG A 100 28.93 -14.94 5.19
C ARG A 100 27.40 -15.01 5.03
N ASN A 101 26.93 -14.76 3.81
CA ASN A 101 25.51 -14.78 3.41
C ASN A 101 24.77 -16.08 3.81
N SER A 102 25.49 -17.20 3.92
CA SER A 102 24.91 -18.50 4.32
C SER A 102 24.25 -18.49 5.70
N GLU A 103 24.65 -17.60 6.60
CA GLU A 103 24.05 -17.48 7.93
C GLU A 103 22.68 -16.81 7.91
N LEU A 104 22.34 -16.06 6.86
CA LEU A 104 21.08 -15.32 6.74
C LEU A 104 19.92 -16.18 6.24
N GLY A 105 20.21 -17.35 5.69
CA GLY A 105 19.25 -18.24 5.03
C GLY A 105 19.29 -18.06 3.52
N SER A 106 18.14 -18.23 2.87
CA SER A 106 17.98 -18.06 1.42
C SER A 106 17.00 -16.92 1.10
N ALA A 107 16.88 -16.58 -0.19
CA ALA A 107 15.88 -15.63 -0.66
C ALA A 107 14.45 -16.01 -0.24
N ARG A 108 14.13 -17.31 -0.15
CA ARG A 108 12.77 -17.79 0.16
C ARG A 108 12.54 -18.02 1.65
N ARG A 109 13.60 -18.26 2.42
CA ARG A 109 13.50 -18.59 3.85
C ARG A 109 14.68 -18.05 4.62
N LEU A 110 14.42 -17.06 5.46
CA LEU A 110 15.42 -16.48 6.35
C LEU A 110 15.69 -17.40 7.53
N SER A 111 16.93 -17.35 8.02
CA SER A 111 17.31 -17.90 9.32
C SER A 111 16.87 -16.98 10.46
N ASN A 112 17.08 -17.41 11.71
CA ASN A 112 16.94 -16.54 12.87
C ASN A 112 17.83 -15.28 12.79
N GLN A 113 19.04 -15.42 12.24
CA GLN A 113 19.94 -14.29 12.02
C GLN A 113 19.41 -13.35 10.94
N GLY A 114 18.86 -13.89 9.84
CA GLY A 114 18.18 -13.10 8.82
C GLY A 114 17.01 -12.28 9.40
N HIS A 115 16.18 -12.89 10.25
CA HIS A 115 15.10 -12.19 10.94
C HIS A 115 15.59 -11.12 11.93
N ARG A 116 16.73 -11.32 12.61
CA ARG A 116 17.36 -10.28 13.44
C ARG A 116 17.83 -9.11 12.57
N LEU A 117 18.37 -9.39 11.39
CA LEU A 117 18.81 -8.35 10.46
C LEU A 117 17.61 -7.57 9.90
N VAL A 118 16.47 -8.21 9.61
CA VAL A 118 15.20 -7.50 9.28
C VAL A 118 14.84 -6.46 10.33
N LYS A 119 14.88 -6.83 11.62
CA LYS A 119 14.56 -5.91 12.73
C LYS A 119 15.55 -4.74 12.78
N THR A 120 16.82 -5.01 12.55
CA THR A 120 17.90 -4.02 12.56
C THR A 120 17.74 -3.03 11.40
N THR A 121 17.54 -3.53 10.17
CA THR A 121 17.31 -2.73 8.97
C THR A 121 16.04 -1.88 9.09
N ALA A 122 14.95 -2.45 9.62
CA ALA A 122 13.71 -1.70 9.86
C ALA A 122 13.91 -0.58 10.90
N ALA A 123 14.64 -0.84 11.98
CA ALA A 123 14.94 0.17 12.98
C ALA A 123 15.83 1.30 12.43
N ALA A 124 16.85 0.96 11.62
CA ALA A 124 17.69 1.94 10.93
C ALA A 124 16.88 2.83 9.97
N THR A 125 15.96 2.21 9.23
CA THR A 125 15.03 2.91 8.34
C THR A 125 14.10 3.83 9.13
N SER A 126 13.53 3.37 10.25
CA SER A 126 12.68 4.22 11.11
C SER A 126 13.44 5.44 11.62
N LYS A 127 14.71 5.30 12.03
CA LYS A 127 15.55 6.43 12.44
C LYS A 127 15.79 7.42 11.31
N LEU A 128 15.89 6.97 10.05
CA LEU A 128 15.95 7.85 8.88
C LEU A 128 14.63 8.61 8.70
N VAL A 129 13.49 7.93 8.81
CA VAL A 129 12.16 8.56 8.75
C VAL A 129 12.02 9.65 9.82
N ASP A 130 12.41 9.36 11.06
CA ASP A 130 12.37 10.33 12.15
C ASP A 130 13.31 11.52 11.91
N ARG A 131 14.47 11.31 11.28
CA ARG A 131 15.35 12.43 10.87
C ARG A 131 14.72 13.31 9.79
N LEU A 132 13.98 12.73 8.85
CA LEU A 132 13.39 13.44 7.71
C LEU A 132 12.11 14.22 8.08
N LEU A 133 11.33 13.68 9.01
CA LEU A 133 10.02 14.22 9.38
C LEU A 133 9.99 14.82 10.80
N GLY A 134 11.11 14.82 11.52
CA GLY A 134 11.18 15.16 12.94
C GLY A 134 10.79 13.99 13.86
N PRO A 135 11.09 14.08 15.17
CA PRO A 135 10.63 13.08 16.13
C PRO A 135 9.11 13.06 16.16
N ARG A 136 8.55 11.90 16.51
CA ARG A 136 7.10 11.83 16.77
C ARG A 136 6.71 12.87 17.81
N PRO A 137 5.59 13.60 17.60
CA PRO A 137 4.98 14.31 18.71
C PRO A 137 4.76 13.30 19.84
N LEU A 138 5.27 13.61 21.03
CA LEU A 138 4.93 12.88 22.25
C LEU A 138 3.47 13.21 22.59
N VAL A 139 2.53 12.67 21.82
CA VAL A 139 1.15 12.58 22.29
C VAL A 139 1.20 11.49 23.36
N GLY A 140 0.96 11.88 24.61
CA GLY A 140 0.93 10.97 25.74
C GLY A 140 0.16 9.71 25.36
N LEU A 141 0.79 8.56 25.55
CA LEU A 141 0.14 7.26 25.50
C LEU A 141 -0.84 7.20 26.68
N LYS A 142 -1.98 7.90 26.58
CA LYS A 142 -3.20 7.30 27.10
C LYS A 142 -3.35 6.00 26.31
N PRO A 143 -3.60 4.86 26.97
CA PRO A 143 -4.15 3.71 26.26
C PRO A 143 -5.25 4.27 25.37
N ALA A 144 -5.15 4.05 24.08
CA ALA A 144 -6.22 4.42 23.18
C ALA A 144 -7.43 3.59 23.61
N GLU A 145 -8.25 4.14 24.51
CA GLU A 145 -9.69 3.95 24.38
C GLU A 145 -9.97 4.25 22.92
N ARG A 146 -10.32 3.19 22.17
CA ARG A 146 -10.85 3.32 20.83
C ARG A 146 -11.90 4.43 20.90
N PRO A 147 -11.69 5.58 20.25
CA PRO A 147 -12.79 6.49 20.05
C PRO A 147 -13.81 5.67 19.26
N ALA A 148 -14.98 5.46 19.85
CA ALA A 148 -16.15 5.01 19.12
C ALA A 148 -16.57 6.15 18.19
N VAL A 149 -15.80 6.34 17.13
CA VAL A 149 -16.19 7.13 15.97
C VAL A 149 -15.93 6.21 14.80
N ALA A 150 -17.01 5.75 14.19
CA ALA A 150 -17.02 4.91 13.01
C ALA A 150 -16.38 5.67 11.84
N THR A 151 -15.04 5.61 11.73
CA THR A 151 -14.36 5.90 10.47
C THR A 151 -14.51 4.67 9.58
N LYS A 152 -15.37 4.81 8.54
CA LYS A 152 -15.60 3.87 7.44
C LYS A 152 -14.37 3.03 7.14
N ALA A 153 -14.49 1.71 7.19
CA ALA A 153 -13.35 0.81 7.05
C ALA A 153 -12.85 0.81 5.61
N VAL A 154 -11.86 1.66 5.33
CA VAL A 154 -11.14 1.62 4.06
C VAL A 154 -10.17 0.44 4.10
N VAL A 155 -10.29 -0.48 3.15
CA VAL A 155 -9.27 -1.52 2.93
C VAL A 155 -8.04 -0.83 2.36
N THR A 156 -7.05 -0.50 3.21
CA THR A 156 -5.90 0.32 2.80
C THR A 156 -4.86 -0.47 2.02
N CYS A 157 -4.55 -0.04 0.78
CA CYS A 157 -3.39 -0.48 0.02
C CYS A 157 -2.12 0.27 0.46
N SER A 158 -0.94 -0.30 0.23
CA SER A 158 0.38 0.19 0.70
C SER A 158 0.80 1.57 0.14
N CYS A 159 0.11 2.08 -0.89
CA CYS A 159 0.22 3.45 -1.39
C CYS A 159 -0.57 4.48 -0.56
N GLY A 160 -1.36 4.04 0.42
CA GLY A 160 -2.20 4.89 1.26
C GLY A 160 -3.53 5.32 0.63
N SER A 161 -3.79 4.99 -0.64
CA SER A 161 -5.04 5.39 -1.32
C SER A 161 -6.27 4.59 -0.88
N GLY A 162 -6.05 3.38 -0.35
CA GLY A 162 -7.12 2.45 -0.02
C GLY A 162 -8.02 2.06 -1.19
N ILE A 163 -8.74 0.97 -1.04
CA ILE A 163 -9.82 0.59 -1.93
C ILE A 163 -11.08 1.25 -1.37
N PRO A 164 -11.74 2.16 -2.11
CA PRO A 164 -13.00 2.75 -1.67
C PRO A 164 -14.03 1.67 -1.40
N VAL A 165 -14.70 1.74 -0.25
CA VAL A 165 -15.79 0.84 0.13
C VAL A 165 -17.12 1.60 0.14
N LYS A 166 -18.21 0.89 -0.14
CA LYS A 166 -19.57 1.40 0.04
C LYS A 166 -20.42 0.35 0.76
N THR A 167 -21.18 0.77 1.76
CA THR A 167 -22.08 -0.13 2.50
C THR A 167 -23.38 -0.30 1.73
N LEU A 168 -23.76 -1.55 1.46
CA LEU A 168 -25.05 -1.93 0.88
C LEU A 168 -25.84 -2.79 1.86
N THR A 169 -27.17 -2.71 1.82
CA THR A 169 -28.04 -3.68 2.47
C THR A 169 -28.29 -4.84 1.53
N ILE A 170 -27.71 -6.01 1.82
CA ILE A 170 -27.79 -7.23 1.01
C ILE A 170 -28.33 -8.37 1.87
N ALA A 171 -29.41 -9.02 1.41
CA ALA A 171 -30.11 -10.05 2.17
C ALA A 171 -30.45 -9.61 3.62
N GLY A 172 -30.84 -8.34 3.80
CA GLY A 172 -31.19 -7.76 5.10
C GLY A 172 -30.02 -7.42 6.01
N ARG A 173 -28.77 -7.54 5.55
CA ARG A 173 -27.56 -7.24 6.33
C ARG A 173 -26.80 -6.08 5.69
N GLU A 174 -26.17 -5.26 6.51
CA GLU A 174 -25.21 -4.25 6.03
C GLU A 174 -23.87 -4.91 5.68
N ILE A 175 -23.46 -4.78 4.43
CA ILE A 175 -22.21 -5.34 3.90
C ILE A 175 -21.38 -4.20 3.30
N GLU A 176 -20.13 -4.09 3.72
CA GLU A 176 -19.15 -3.21 3.07
C GLU A 176 -18.66 -3.86 1.77
N VAL A 177 -18.97 -3.23 0.64
CA VAL A 177 -18.59 -3.70 -0.69
C VAL A 177 -17.37 -2.90 -1.16
N ALA A 178 -16.24 -3.58 -1.29
CA ALA A 178 -14.99 -3.01 -1.76
C ALA A 178 -15.02 -2.73 -3.26
N ALA A 179 -14.34 -1.65 -3.65
CA ALA A 179 -14.17 -1.12 -5.01
C ALA A 179 -15.46 -0.62 -5.69
N LEU A 180 -16.63 -0.77 -5.06
CA LEU A 180 -17.92 -0.44 -5.67
C LEU A 180 -18.02 1.00 -6.19
N PRO A 181 -17.55 2.05 -5.48
CA PRO A 181 -17.58 3.42 -6.01
C PRO A 181 -16.78 3.59 -7.30
N VAL A 182 -15.62 2.92 -7.41
CA VAL A 182 -14.74 2.99 -8.58
C VAL A 182 -15.34 2.22 -9.75
N ILE A 183 -15.96 1.06 -9.47
CA ILE A 183 -16.66 0.26 -10.46
C ILE A 183 -17.80 1.07 -11.08
N TYR A 184 -18.61 1.76 -10.26
CA TYR A 184 -19.71 2.60 -10.74
C TYR A 184 -19.25 3.77 -11.59
N GLN A 185 -18.22 4.48 -11.14
CA GLN A 185 -17.62 5.58 -11.89
C GLN A 185 -17.17 5.09 -13.28
N SER A 186 -16.44 3.98 -13.33
CA SER A 186 -15.96 3.38 -14.58
C SER A 186 -17.09 2.99 -15.55
N TRP A 187 -18.17 2.38 -15.03
CA TRP A 187 -19.33 2.00 -15.85
C TRP A 187 -20.06 3.21 -16.42
N ARG A 188 -20.25 4.25 -15.59
CA ARG A 188 -20.88 5.49 -16.02
C ARG A 188 -20.04 6.19 -17.09
N ASP A 189 -18.73 6.30 -16.87
CA ASP A 189 -17.80 6.93 -17.82
C ASP A 189 -17.75 6.16 -19.15
N SER A 190 -18.09 4.87 -19.13
CA SER A 190 -18.25 4.01 -20.31
C SER A 190 -19.65 4.09 -20.95
N GLY A 191 -20.53 4.97 -20.48
CA GLY A 191 -21.89 5.16 -21.00
C GLY A 191 -22.87 4.03 -20.68
N ARG A 192 -22.51 3.10 -19.78
CA ARG A 192 -23.34 1.93 -19.44
C ARG A 192 -24.36 2.30 -18.38
N MET A 193 -25.54 2.73 -18.81
CA MET A 193 -26.64 3.16 -17.95
C MET A 193 -27.38 1.99 -17.27
N PRO A 194 -28.12 2.24 -16.18
CA PRO A 194 -28.86 1.22 -15.43
C PRO A 194 -30.18 0.80 -16.10
N ASP A 195 -30.43 1.20 -17.35
CA ASP A 195 -31.68 1.01 -18.09
C ASP A 195 -32.03 -0.47 -18.35
N GLN A 196 -31.07 -1.39 -18.17
CA GLN A 196 -31.27 -2.83 -18.23
C GLN A 196 -30.92 -3.57 -16.92
N GLY A 197 -30.78 -2.85 -15.80
CA GLY A 197 -30.30 -3.40 -14.54
C GLY A 197 -28.76 -3.49 -14.47
N VAL A 198 -28.23 -4.40 -13.64
CA VAL A 198 -26.78 -4.61 -13.49
C VAL A 198 -26.32 -5.61 -14.52
N SER A 199 -25.30 -5.24 -15.29
CA SER A 199 -24.72 -6.14 -16.28
C SER A 199 -23.99 -7.30 -15.57
N PRO A 200 -24.04 -8.54 -16.11
CA PRO A 200 -23.32 -9.68 -15.54
C PRO A 200 -21.82 -9.41 -15.34
N GLU A 201 -21.22 -8.58 -16.20
CA GLU A 201 -19.82 -8.17 -16.12
C GLU A 201 -19.54 -7.30 -14.89
N MET A 202 -20.50 -6.44 -14.48
CA MET A 202 -20.35 -5.65 -13.26
C MET A 202 -20.36 -6.56 -12.03
N VAL A 203 -21.28 -7.52 -11.97
CA VAL A 203 -21.33 -8.50 -10.87
C VAL A 203 -20.03 -9.29 -10.81
N GLN A 204 -19.52 -9.72 -11.97
CA GLN A 204 -18.26 -10.44 -12.05
C GLN A 204 -17.07 -9.61 -11.56
N LEU A 205 -17.04 -8.32 -11.89
CA LEU A 205 -15.99 -7.42 -11.38
C LEU A 205 -16.12 -7.19 -9.87
N VAL A 206 -17.34 -7.07 -9.34
CA VAL A 206 -17.58 -6.97 -7.89
C VAL A 206 -17.10 -8.25 -7.18
N ARG A 207 -17.32 -9.44 -7.76
CA ARG A 207 -16.85 -10.74 -7.24
C ARG A 207 -15.33 -10.83 -7.10
N VAL A 208 -14.55 -10.07 -7.88
CA VAL A 208 -13.07 -10.03 -7.76
C VAL A 208 -12.64 -9.53 -6.38
N TYR A 209 -13.39 -8.59 -5.80
CA TYR A 209 -13.03 -7.94 -4.54
C TYR A 209 -13.88 -8.39 -3.35
N ASN A 210 -15.02 -9.04 -3.61
CA ASN A 210 -16.03 -9.34 -2.61
C ASN A 210 -16.48 -10.80 -2.76
N PRO A 211 -16.38 -11.64 -1.72
CA PRO A 211 -16.93 -12.99 -1.78
C PRO A 211 -18.47 -12.91 -1.82
N ILE A 212 -19.06 -13.39 -2.91
CA ILE A 212 -20.52 -13.45 -3.09
C ILE A 212 -20.96 -14.92 -2.98
N PRO A 213 -21.66 -15.31 -1.89
CA PRO A 213 -22.23 -16.64 -1.76
C PRO A 213 -23.19 -16.96 -2.91
N GLU A 214 -23.15 -18.18 -3.44
CA GLU A 214 -24.01 -18.59 -4.57
C GLU A 214 -25.50 -18.46 -4.24
N ASN A 215 -25.88 -18.77 -3.00
CA ASN A 215 -27.26 -18.68 -2.51
C ASN A 215 -27.75 -17.23 -2.31
N GLU A 216 -26.88 -16.23 -2.43
CA GLU A 216 -27.21 -14.82 -2.25
C GLU A 216 -27.01 -13.99 -3.53
N GLU A 217 -26.65 -14.62 -4.65
CA GLU A 217 -26.29 -13.91 -5.88
C GLU A 217 -27.38 -12.95 -6.37
N ASP A 218 -28.65 -13.34 -6.30
CA ASP A 218 -29.76 -12.49 -6.72
C ASP A 218 -29.96 -11.28 -5.79
N ALA A 219 -29.75 -11.46 -4.48
CA ALA A 219 -29.81 -10.35 -3.52
C ALA A 219 -28.67 -9.35 -3.75
N TRP A 220 -27.47 -9.83 -4.10
CA TRP A 220 -26.35 -8.99 -4.49
C TRP A 220 -26.62 -8.23 -5.79
N LYS A 221 -27.10 -8.91 -6.83
CA LYS A 221 -27.50 -8.29 -8.12
C LYS A 221 -28.51 -7.17 -7.90
N GLN A 222 -29.56 -7.44 -7.13
CA GLN A 222 -30.62 -6.48 -6.86
C GLN A 222 -30.10 -5.25 -6.08
N ALA A 223 -29.31 -5.46 -5.03
CA ALA A 223 -28.75 -4.38 -4.24
C ALA A 223 -27.80 -3.48 -5.05
N ILE A 224 -26.91 -4.09 -5.86
CA ILE A 224 -26.01 -3.36 -6.73
C ILE A 224 -26.79 -2.57 -7.79
N ALA A 225 -27.90 -3.10 -8.30
CA ALA A 225 -28.70 -2.44 -9.33
C ALA A 225 -29.38 -1.19 -8.82
N LEU A 226 -30.04 -1.31 -7.67
CA LEU A 226 -30.71 -0.20 -7.02
C LEU A 226 -29.71 0.91 -6.67
N ASP A 227 -28.54 0.53 -6.17
CA ASP A 227 -27.53 1.50 -5.74
C ASP A 227 -26.77 2.13 -6.92
N TYR A 228 -26.55 1.41 -8.02
CA TYR A 228 -25.98 1.96 -9.25
C TYR A 228 -26.95 2.95 -9.92
N ALA A 229 -28.24 2.62 -9.97
CA ALA A 229 -29.26 3.54 -10.47
C ALA A 229 -29.28 4.84 -9.67
N ARG A 230 -29.18 4.74 -8.33
CA ARG A 230 -29.06 5.91 -7.44
C ARG A 230 -27.81 6.73 -7.75
N PHE A 231 -26.64 6.09 -7.84
CA PHE A 231 -25.38 6.75 -8.17
C PHE A 231 -25.44 7.53 -9.49
N CYS A 232 -26.09 6.99 -10.52
CA CYS A 232 -26.27 7.67 -11.81
C CYS A 232 -27.27 8.83 -11.73
N SER A 233 -28.24 8.79 -10.81
CA SER A 233 -29.23 9.87 -10.63
C SER A 233 -28.72 11.05 -9.80
N GLU A 234 -27.85 10.80 -8.80
CA GLU A 234 -27.32 11.81 -7.87
C GLU A 234 -26.18 12.67 -8.45
N ALA A 235 -25.61 12.26 -9.58
CA ALA A 235 -24.47 12.92 -10.20
C ALA A 235 -24.82 13.75 -11.46
N LYS A 236 -26.08 14.17 -11.57
CA LYS A 236 -26.55 15.14 -12.58
C LYS A 236 -26.27 16.57 -12.15
#